data_AF-A0A4U1C6A2-F1
#
_entry.id   AF-A0A4U1C6A2-F1
#
_cell.length_a   1.000
_cell.length_b   1.000
_cell.length_c   1.000
_cell.angle_alpha   90.00
_cell.angle_beta   90.00
_cell.angle_gamma   90.00
#
_symmetry.space_group_name_H-M   'P 1'
#
loop_
_entity.id
_entity.type
_entity.pdbx_description
1 polymer ?
#
loop_
_entity_poly.entity_id
_entity_poly.type
_entity_poly.pdbx_seq_one_letter_code
_entity_poly.pdbx_strand_id
1 'polypeptide(L)' 'MSDIASRVKAIIVEKLGVDEGEVTPEASFTNDLGADSLDTVELIMEFEKEFNVAIPDDQAETISTVGQAITYLEKNVK' A
#
# COMPACT_ATOMS: atom_id res chain seq x y z
N MET A 1 3.44 -7.58 -14.47
CA MET A 1 2.81 -6.25 -14.27
C MET A 1 1.48 -6.35 -13.51
N SER A 2 0.76 -7.47 -13.50
CA SER A 2 -0.51 -7.57 -12.75
C SER A 2 -0.36 -8.05 -11.30
N ASP A 3 0.75 -8.68 -10.92
CA ASP A 3 0.84 -9.31 -9.59
C ASP A 3 1.04 -8.32 -8.44
N ILE A 4 1.80 -7.24 -8.62
CA ILE A 4 2.08 -6.29 -7.54
C ILE A 4 0.81 -5.52 -7.17
N ALA A 5 0.12 -4.94 -8.15
CA ALA A 5 -1.13 -4.23 -7.92
C ALA A 5 -2.19 -5.11 -7.23
N SER A 6 -2.37 -6.36 -7.69
CA SER A 6 -3.32 -7.29 -7.08
C SER A 6 -2.94 -7.69 -5.65
N ARG A 7 -1.65 -7.96 -5.38
CA ARG A 7 -1.18 -8.27 -4.02
C ARG A 7 -1.31 -7.08 -3.09
N VAL A 8 -0.96 -5.87 -3.53
CA VAL A 8 -1.13 -4.64 -2.76
C VAL A 8 -2.61 -4.44 -2.40
N LYS A 9 -3.51 -4.58 -3.37
CA LYS A 9 -4.95 -4.50 -3.12
C LYS A 9 -5.42 -5.53 -2.10
N ALA A 10 -5.00 -6.78 -2.24
CA ALA A 10 -5.38 -7.85 -1.32
C ALA A 10 -4.96 -7.55 0.12
N ILE A 11 -3.72 -7.08 0.33
CA ILE A 11 -3.21 -6.70 1.65
C ILE A 11 -4.02 -5.54 2.24
N ILE A 12 -4.34 -4.54 1.43
CA ILE A 12 -5.13 -3.38 1.87
C ILE A 12 -6.53 -3.81 2.31
N VAL A 13 -7.21 -4.64 1.51
CA VAL A 13 -8.52 -5.19 1.84
C VAL A 13 -8.47 -6.03 3.11
N GLU A 14 -7.44 -6.86 3.29
CA GLU A 14 -7.28 -7.72 4.46
C GLU A 14 -6.95 -6.93 5.73
N LYS A 15 -6.07 -5.92 5.64
CA LYS A 15 -5.61 -5.14 6.78
C LYS A 15 -6.59 -4.07 7.21
N LEU A 16 -7.13 -3.31 6.25
CA LEU A 16 -8.09 -2.23 6.54
C LEU A 16 -9.54 -2.71 6.60
N GLY A 17 -9.84 -3.91 6.10
CA GLY A 17 -11.21 -4.42 6.06
C GLY A 17 -12.13 -3.64 5.13
N VAL A 18 -11.56 -2.97 4.12
CA VAL A 18 -12.27 -2.17 3.10
C VAL A 18 -12.63 -3.00 1.88
N ASP A 19 -13.59 -2.55 1.08
CA ASP A 19 -13.97 -3.26 -0.14
C ASP A 19 -12.91 -3.10 -1.24
N GLU A 20 -12.62 -4.16 -2.01
CA GLU A 20 -11.65 -4.11 -3.11
C GLU A 20 -12.02 -3.03 -4.16
N GLY A 21 -13.32 -2.73 -4.30
CA GLY A 21 -13.83 -1.67 -5.16
C GLY A 21 -13.44 -0.26 -4.71
N GLU A 22 -13.19 -0.05 -3.43
CA GLU A 22 -12.72 1.22 -2.86
C GLU A 22 -11.21 1.40 -3.05
N VAL A 23 -10.47 0.29 -3.16
CA VAL A 23 -9.01 0.28 -3.37
C VAL A 23 -8.66 0.60 -4.82
N THR A 24 -8.82 1.87 -5.16
CA THR A 24 -8.46 2.46 -6.46
C THR A 24 -7.06 3.08 -6.40
N PRO A 25 -6.33 3.19 -7.54
CA PRO A 25 -5.02 3.84 -7.56
C PRO A 25 -5.02 5.28 -7.03
N GLU A 26 -6.15 5.97 -7.16
CA GLU A 26 -6.35 7.34 -6.70
C GLU A 26 -6.72 7.42 -5.21
N ALA A 27 -7.17 6.31 -4.61
CA ALA A 27 -7.59 6.28 -3.21
C ALA A 27 -6.43 6.60 -2.28
N SER A 28 -6.67 7.53 -1.35
CA SER A 28 -5.79 7.86 -0.24
C SER A 28 -5.98 6.87 0.90
N PHE A 29 -4.88 6.35 1.44
CA PHE A 29 -4.93 5.44 2.58
C PHE A 29 -5.67 6.05 3.77
N THR A 30 -5.40 7.31 4.08
CA THR A 30 -5.99 7.99 5.24
C THR A 30 -7.36 8.61 4.93
N ASN A 31 -7.49 9.31 3.79
CA ASN A 31 -8.71 10.07 3.51
C ASN A 31 -9.84 9.23 2.91
N ASP A 32 -9.54 8.24 2.06
CA ASP A 32 -10.55 7.45 1.37
C ASP A 32 -10.74 6.08 2.04
N LEU A 33 -9.65 5.41 2.41
CA LEU A 33 -9.70 4.09 3.04
C LEU A 33 -9.76 4.16 4.57
N GLY A 34 -9.65 5.35 5.16
CA GLY A 34 -9.79 5.56 6.60
C GLY A 34 -8.68 4.96 7.47
N ALA A 35 -7.54 4.61 6.87
CA ALA A 35 -6.38 4.10 7.61
C ALA A 35 -5.86 5.18 8.56
N ASP A 36 -5.59 4.81 9.80
CA ASP A 36 -4.92 5.70 10.73
C ASP A 36 -3.38 5.66 10.57
N SER A 37 -2.68 6.43 11.41
CA SER A 37 -1.21 6.48 11.38
C SER A 37 -0.55 5.13 11.76
N LEU A 38 -1.26 4.26 12.47
CA LEU A 38 -0.76 2.94 12.86
C LEU A 38 -1.04 1.91 11.76
N ASP A 39 -2.24 1.95 11.17
CA ASP A 39 -2.63 1.13 10.02
C ASP A 39 -1.69 1.33 8.84
N THR A 40 -1.33 2.59 8.56
CA THR A 40 -0.38 2.93 7.48
C THR A 40 1.01 2.36 7.73
N VAL A 41 1.50 2.39 8.97
CA VAL A 41 2.78 1.77 9.36
C VAL A 41 2.72 0.24 9.23
N GLU A 42 1.62 -0.39 9.68
CA GLU A 42 1.42 -1.83 9.54
C GLU A 42 1.33 -2.27 8.07
N LEU A 43 0.63 -1.51 7.23
CA LEU A 43 0.55 -1.74 5.79
C LEU A 43 1.93 -1.70 5.12
N ILE A 44 2.71 -0.65 5.41
CA ILE A 44 4.08 -0.49 4.88
C ILE A 44 4.93 -1.69 5.29
N MET A 45 4.92 -2.08 6.57
CA MET A 45 5.67 -3.24 7.04
C MET A 45 5.24 -4.55 6.37
N GLU A 46 3.93 -4.74 6.12
CA GLU A 46 3.46 -5.94 5.41
C GLU A 46 3.91 -5.92 3.94
N PHE A 47 3.90 -4.76 3.27
CA PHE A 47 4.46 -4.64 1.93
C PHE A 47 5.96 -4.96 1.89
N GLU A 48 6.75 -4.41 2.82
CA GLU A 48 8.17 -4.71 2.94
C GLU A 48 8.44 -6.20 3.05
N LYS A 49 7.68 -6.88 3.91
CA LYS A 49 7.81 -8.32 4.15
C LYS A 49 7.34 -9.16 2.96
N GLU A 50 6.18 -8.84 2.39
CA GLU A 50 5.55 -9.59 1.29
C GLU A 50 6.36 -9.50 -0.01
N PHE A 51 6.97 -8.34 -0.24
CA PHE A 51 7.75 -8.05 -1.43
C PHE A 51 9.27 -8.11 -1.21
N ASN A 52 9.70 -8.37 0.03
CA ASN A 52 11.10 -8.39 0.46
C ASN A 52 11.87 -7.12 0.03
N VAL A 53 11.25 -5.97 0.29
CA VAL A 53 11.80 -4.63 0.04
C VAL A 53 11.94 -3.86 1.35
N ALA A 54 12.75 -2.79 1.34
CA ALA A 54 12.82 -1.84 2.43
C ALA A 54 12.30 -0.49 1.92
N ILE A 55 11.26 0.03 2.57
CA ILE A 55 10.64 1.32 2.30
C ILE A 55 11.08 2.25 3.43
N PRO A 56 12.08 3.11 3.20
CA PRO A 56 12.53 4.02 4.25
C PRO A 56 11.43 5.04 4.58
N ASP A 57 11.42 5.50 5.84
CA ASP A 57 10.38 6.37 6.40
C ASP A 57 10.09 7.60 5.54
N ASP A 58 11.13 8.21 4.96
CA ASP A 58 10.99 9.38 4.08
C ASP A 58 10.17 9.09 2.82
N GLN A 59 10.28 7.87 2.28
CA GLN A 59 9.49 7.43 1.14
C GLN A 59 8.08 7.02 1.60
N ALA A 60 7.96 6.33 2.74
CA ALA A 60 6.68 5.96 3.32
C ALA A 60 5.79 7.18 3.56
N GLU A 61 6.35 8.29 4.07
CA GLU A 61 5.64 9.56 4.25
C GLU A 61 5.14 10.16 2.92
N THR A 62 5.82 9.89 1.80
CA THR A 62 5.40 10.37 0.46
C THR A 62 4.35 9.48 -0.20
N ILE A 63 4.16 8.25 0.31
CA ILE A 63 3.18 7.29 -0.19
C ILE A 63 1.84 7.56 0.50
N SER A 64 1.02 8.42 -0.11
CA SER A 64 -0.30 8.80 0.41
C SER A 64 -1.44 8.07 -0.27
N THR A 65 -1.23 7.54 -1.49
CA THR A 65 -2.25 6.82 -2.27
C THR A 65 -1.83 5.41 -2.66
N VAL A 66 -2.81 4.56 -2.94
CA VAL A 66 -2.59 3.17 -3.38
C VAL A 66 -1.73 3.11 -4.64
N GLY A 67 -2.00 3.97 -5.62
CA GLY A 67 -1.24 4.01 -6.86
C GLY A 67 0.23 4.38 -6.65
N GLN A 68 0.53 5.26 -5.69
CA GLN A 68 1.91 5.58 -5.30
C GLN A 68 2.61 4.37 -4.68
N ALA A 69 1.94 3.64 -3.78
CA ALA A 69 2.47 2.43 -3.18
C ALA A 69 2.78 1.37 -4.25
N ILE A 70 1.83 1.10 -5.15
CA ILE A 70 2.01 0.16 -6.26
C ILE A 70 3.20 0.58 -7.13
N THR A 71 3.25 1.85 -7.55
CA THR A 71 4.32 2.36 -8.40
C THR A 71 5.69 2.27 -7.72
N TYR A 72 5.73 2.53 -6.41
CA TYR A 72 6.95 2.42 -5.62
C TYR A 72 7.42 0.96 -5.58
N LEU A 73 6.53 0.03 -5.25
CA LEU A 73 6.82 -1.39 -5.21
C LEU A 73 7.26 -1.92 -6.57
N GLU A 74 6.57 -1.57 -7.65
CA GLU A 74 6.96 -1.97 -9.02
C GLU A 74 8.37 -1.51 -9.42
N LYS A 75 8.85 -0.38 -8.87
CA LYS A 75 10.20 0.13 -9.14
C LYS A 75 11.28 -0.52 -8.28
N ASN A 76 10.93 -0.97 -7.08
CA ASN A 76 11.90 -1.46 -6.09
C ASN A 76 11.93 -2.98 -5.96
N VAL A 77 10.84 -3.66 -6.29
CA VAL A 77 10.76 -5.12 -6.39
C VAL A 77 11.46 -5.56 -7.67
N LYS A 78 12.49 -6.39 -7.54
CA LYS A 78 13.27 -6.95 -8.65
C LYS A 78 12.94 -8.41 -8.90
#